data_AF-A0A2G8KPY2-F1
#
_entry.id   AF-A0A2G8KPY2-F1
#
_cell.length_a   1.000
_cell.length_b   1.000
_cell.length_c   1.000
_cell.angle_alpha   90.00
_cell.angle_beta   90.00
_cell.angle_gamma   90.00
#
_symmetry.space_group_name_H-M   'P 1'
#
loop_
_entity.id
_entity.type
_entity.pdbx_description
1 polymer ?
#
loop_
_entity_poly.entity_id
_entity_poly.type
_entity_poly.pdbx_seq_one_letter_code
_entity_poly.pdbx_strand_id
1 'polypeptide(L)'
;MGSYRRGFGDPNLSHWLGLDRIHQLLKQDEYQLRIDLQLYNGRRAYAYYKYFKVGDYNSNYVLSVGNYNGTAGDAMTFHNGMPFTTKDRDHDRARVKLCHHLQRWLVVW
;
A
#
# COMPACT_ATOMS: atom_id res chain seq x y z
N MET A 1 -5.97 -4.61 11.15
CA MET A 1 -5.46 -5.85 10.54
C MET A 1 -6.54 -6.82 10.04
N GLY A 2 -7.51 -7.28 10.87
CA GLY A 2 -8.36 -8.45 10.54
C GLY A 2 -9.19 -8.39 9.24
N SER A 3 -9.70 -7.21 8.87
CA SER A 3 -10.39 -7.00 7.58
C SER A 3 -9.40 -6.73 6.45
N TYR A 4 -8.41 -5.87 6.66
CA TYR A 4 -7.33 -5.59 5.72
C TYR A 4 -6.57 -6.84 5.26
N ARG A 5 -6.46 -7.88 6.11
CA ARG A 5 -5.92 -9.19 5.76
C ARG A 5 -6.78 -9.95 4.75
N ARG A 6 -8.09 -10.02 4.97
CA ARG A 6 -9.04 -10.87 4.21
C ARG A 6 -9.68 -10.19 3.00
N GLY A 7 -9.69 -8.85 2.98
CA GLY A 7 -10.43 -8.04 2.02
C GLY A 7 -11.79 -7.59 2.57
N PHE A 8 -12.37 -6.55 1.96
CA PHE A 8 -13.67 -5.97 2.31
C PHE A 8 -14.19 -5.07 1.18
N GLY A 9 -15.49 -4.71 1.21
CA GLY A 9 -16.15 -3.92 0.16
C GLY A 9 -16.71 -4.77 -0.98
N ASP A 10 -17.15 -4.12 -2.05
CA ASP A 10 -17.80 -4.75 -3.22
C ASP A 10 -16.90 -4.65 -4.46
N PRO A 11 -16.52 -5.77 -5.12
CA PRO A 11 -15.74 -5.78 -6.36
C PRO A 11 -16.29 -4.91 -7.49
N ASN A 12 -17.60 -4.66 -7.53
CA ASN A 12 -18.27 -3.84 -8.54
C ASN A 12 -18.25 -2.33 -8.21
N LEU A 13 -17.82 -1.97 -6.99
CA LEU A 13 -17.75 -0.62 -6.45
C LEU A 13 -16.36 -0.43 -5.80
N SER A 14 -16.31 0.13 -4.59
CA SER A 14 -15.08 0.24 -3.80
C SER A 14 -14.81 -1.04 -3.00
N HIS A 15 -13.62 -1.62 -3.17
CA HIS A 15 -13.16 -2.77 -2.38
C HIS A 15 -11.66 -2.73 -2.09
N TRP A 16 -11.27 -3.51 -1.08
CA TRP A 16 -9.90 -3.88 -0.78
C TRP A 16 -9.75 -5.40 -0.97
N LEU A 17 -8.81 -5.83 -1.82
CA LEU A 17 -8.65 -7.25 -2.20
C LEU A 17 -8.25 -8.15 -1.03
N GLY A 18 -7.53 -7.62 -0.04
CA GLY A 18 -7.02 -8.35 1.12
C GLY A 18 -5.55 -8.75 0.98
N LEU A 19 -4.75 -8.47 2.01
CA LEU A 19 -3.30 -8.67 2.00
C LEU A 19 -2.88 -10.13 1.75
N ASP A 20 -3.63 -11.13 2.24
CA ASP A 20 -3.33 -12.54 1.93
C ASP A 20 -3.39 -12.81 0.42
N ARG A 21 -4.41 -12.29 -0.26
CA ARG A 21 -4.61 -12.45 -1.71
C ARG A 21 -3.62 -11.62 -2.53
N ILE A 22 -3.33 -10.39 -2.09
CA ILE A 22 -2.33 -9.52 -2.71
C ILE A 22 -0.94 -10.19 -2.64
N HIS A 23 -0.55 -10.71 -1.47
CA HIS A 23 0.70 -11.48 -1.34
C HIS A 23 0.71 -12.74 -2.23
N GLN A 24 -0.37 -13.53 -2.23
CA GLN A 24 -0.48 -14.74 -3.06
C GLN A 24 -0.37 -14.47 -4.57
N LEU A 25 -0.85 -13.32 -5.04
CA LEU A 25 -0.67 -12.88 -6.42
C LEU A 25 0.77 -12.42 -6.67
N LEU A 26 1.28 -11.47 -5.87
CA LEU A 26 2.62 -10.87 -6.04
C LEU A 26 3.80 -11.84 -5.80
N LYS A 27 3.51 -13.05 -5.31
CA LYS A 27 4.48 -14.15 -5.17
C LYS A 27 4.70 -14.95 -6.47
N GLN A 28 3.79 -14.86 -7.44
CA GLN A 28 3.81 -15.72 -8.63
C GLN A 28 4.88 -15.33 -9.65
N ASP A 29 5.18 -14.03 -9.77
CA ASP A 29 6.10 -13.47 -10.76
C ASP A 29 6.59 -12.05 -10.33
N GLU A 30 7.25 -11.32 -11.22
CA GLU A 30 7.60 -9.91 -11.08
C GLU A 30 6.42 -8.99 -11.51
N TYR A 31 5.79 -8.34 -10.55
CA TYR A 31 4.66 -7.43 -10.79
C TYR A 31 5.04 -5.96 -10.70
N GLN A 32 4.28 -5.15 -11.44
CA GLN A 32 4.36 -3.69 -11.51
C GLN A 32 3.11 -3.09 -10.85
N LEU A 33 3.26 -1.97 -10.13
CA LEU A 33 2.11 -1.26 -9.57
C LEU A 33 1.73 -0.07 -10.45
N ARG A 34 0.44 0.04 -10.76
CA ARG A 34 -0.17 1.21 -11.40
C ARG A 34 -1.23 1.78 -10.46
N ILE A 35 -1.17 3.08 -10.22
CA ILE A 35 -2.19 3.85 -9.49
C ILE A 35 -2.64 4.99 -10.42
N ASP A 36 -3.93 5.01 -10.75
CA ASP A 36 -4.57 6.11 -11.48
C ASP A 36 -5.42 6.95 -10.53
N LEU A 37 -5.28 8.27 -10.63
CA LEU A 37 -5.93 9.25 -9.77
C LEU A 37 -6.71 10.26 -10.61
N GLN A 38 -7.89 10.63 -10.14
CA GLN A 38 -8.63 11.79 -10.65
C GLN A 38 -8.72 12.85 -9.54
N LEU A 39 -8.27 14.06 -9.85
CA LEU A 39 -8.35 15.21 -8.96
C LEU A 39 -9.74 15.85 -9.05
N TYR A 40 -10.13 16.59 -8.01
CA TYR A 40 -11.43 17.30 -7.92
C TYR A 40 -11.73 18.24 -9.10
N ASN A 41 -10.68 18.74 -9.78
CA ASN A 41 -10.76 19.59 -10.96
C ASN A 41 -10.76 18.79 -12.29
N GLY A 42 -11.09 17.50 -12.23
CA GLY A 42 -11.19 16.59 -13.39
C GLY A 42 -9.85 16.10 -13.95
N ARG A 43 -8.72 16.75 -13.62
CA ARG A 43 -7.38 16.36 -14.08
C ARG A 43 -7.05 14.94 -13.62
N ARG A 44 -6.45 14.16 -14.50
CA ARG A 44 -5.92 12.82 -14.19
C ARG A 44 -4.42 12.89 -13.91
N ALA A 45 -3.98 12.07 -12.96
CA ALA A 45 -2.56 11.86 -12.63
C ALA A 45 -2.33 10.36 -12.39
N TYR A 46 -1.09 9.90 -12.48
CA TYR A 46 -0.77 8.51 -12.20
C TYR A 46 0.58 8.34 -11.50
N ALA A 47 0.70 7.26 -10.73
CA ALA A 47 1.97 6.72 -10.27
C ALA A 47 2.15 5.29 -10.83
N TYR A 48 3.38 4.96 -11.17
CA TYR A 48 3.80 3.65 -11.66
C TYR A 48 5.10 3.24 -10.95
N TYR A 49 5.21 1.97 -10.57
CA TYR A 49 6.43 1.40 -9.97
C TYR A 49 6.77 0.11 -10.71
N LYS A 50 7.97 0.04 -11.31
CA LYS A 50 8.41 -1.14 -12.07
C LYS A 50 8.58 -2.37 -11.17
N TYR A 51 8.88 -2.17 -9.89
CA TYR A 51 8.96 -3.23 -8.91
C TYR A 51 7.89 -3.02 -7.84
N PHE A 52 7.04 -4.02 -7.63
CA PHE A 52 6.07 -4.05 -6.55
C PHE A 52 5.87 -5.48 -6.01
N LYS A 53 6.21 -5.68 -4.73
CA LYS A 53 5.95 -6.91 -3.98
C LYS A 53 5.45 -6.55 -2.57
N VAL A 54 4.66 -7.44 -1.98
CA VAL A 54 4.18 -7.35 -0.59
C VAL A 54 4.56 -8.66 0.10
N GLY A 55 5.19 -8.56 1.27
CA GLY A 55 5.61 -9.71 2.08
C GLY A 55 4.43 -10.55 2.61
N ASP A 56 4.75 -11.64 3.28
CA ASP A 56 3.74 -12.53 3.89
C ASP A 56 3.26 -12.02 5.26
N TYR A 57 2.33 -12.75 5.89
CA TYR A 57 1.85 -12.43 7.25
C TYR A 57 2.98 -12.35 8.29
N ASN A 58 4.00 -13.22 8.20
CA ASN A 58 5.08 -13.28 9.19
C ASN A 58 6.01 -12.06 9.10
N SER A 59 6.26 -11.55 7.89
CA SER A 59 6.95 -10.27 7.66
C SER A 59 6.12 -9.05 8.08
N ASN A 60 4.84 -9.22 8.43
CA ASN A 60 3.85 -8.15 8.56
C ASN A 60 3.59 -7.40 7.24
N TYR A 61 3.60 -8.13 6.12
CA TYR A 61 3.31 -7.62 4.78
C TYR A 61 4.21 -6.43 4.38
N VAL A 62 5.53 -6.56 4.58
CA VAL A 62 6.51 -5.54 4.20
C VAL A 62 6.35 -5.14 2.73
N LEU A 63 6.25 -3.83 2.49
CA LEU A 63 6.22 -3.26 1.15
C LEU A 63 7.61 -3.35 0.51
N SER A 64 7.67 -3.76 -0.76
CA SER A 64 8.84 -3.60 -1.61
C SER A 64 8.43 -2.88 -2.89
N VAL A 65 8.91 -1.65 -3.07
CA VAL A 65 8.65 -0.82 -4.25
C VAL A 65 9.93 -0.21 -4.80
N GLY A 66 9.96 0.04 -6.11
CA GLY A 66 11.10 0.71 -6.75
C GLY A 66 10.82 1.14 -8.18
N ASN A 67 11.73 1.98 -8.69
CA ASN A 67 11.69 2.57 -10.03
C ASN A 67 10.34 3.25 -10.32
N TYR A 68 10.03 4.29 -9.55
CA TYR A 68 8.90 5.18 -9.78
C TYR A 68 8.96 5.84 -11.17
N ASN A 69 7.80 6.01 -11.79
CA ASN A 69 7.55 6.96 -12.87
C ASN A 69 6.11 7.50 -12.76
N GLY A 70 5.86 8.72 -13.25
CA GLY A 70 4.51 9.24 -13.43
C GLY A 70 4.32 10.70 -13.05
N THR A 71 3.05 11.12 -13.02
CA THR A 71 2.62 12.52 -12.89
C THR A 71 1.96 12.85 -11.55
N ALA A 72 1.72 11.86 -10.68
CA ALA A 72 1.14 12.06 -9.36
C ALA A 72 2.17 12.49 -8.29
N GLY A 73 3.47 12.26 -8.54
CA GLY A 73 4.54 12.36 -7.56
C GLY A 73 4.87 10.99 -6.95
N ASP A 74 6.13 10.81 -6.53
CA ASP A 74 6.55 9.59 -5.84
C ASP A 74 6.07 9.62 -4.39
N ALA A 75 4.93 8.99 -4.17
CA ALA A 75 4.32 8.83 -2.87
C ALA A 75 4.58 7.46 -2.23
N MET A 76 5.44 6.59 -2.79
CA MET A 76 5.68 5.24 -2.23
C MET A 76 7.14 4.89 -1.93
N THR A 77 8.16 5.54 -2.54
CA THR A 77 9.56 5.15 -2.29
C THR A 77 10.00 5.39 -0.83
N PHE A 78 9.49 6.41 -0.14
CA PHE A 78 9.76 6.62 1.30
C PHE A 78 9.11 5.53 2.20
N HIS A 79 8.16 4.75 1.68
CA HIS A 79 7.50 3.64 2.39
C HIS A 79 8.18 2.27 2.12
N ASN A 80 9.19 2.23 1.24
CA ASN A 80 9.87 0.99 0.86
C ASN A 80 10.53 0.29 2.07
N GLY A 81 10.34 -1.01 2.20
CA GLY A 81 10.84 -1.81 3.32
C GLY A 81 10.04 -1.71 4.62
N MET A 82 8.98 -0.88 4.69
CA MET A 82 8.15 -0.76 5.88
C MET A 82 7.04 -1.83 5.95
N PRO A 83 6.69 -2.32 7.16
CA PRO A 83 5.55 -3.24 7.34
C PRO A 83 4.21 -2.53 7.11
N PHE A 84 3.17 -3.31 6.81
CA PHE A 84 1.82 -2.78 6.67
C PHE A 84 1.22 -2.45 8.04
N THR A 85 0.84 -1.19 8.25
CA THR A 85 0.29 -0.69 9.52
C THR A 85 -1.20 -0.35 9.39
N THR A 86 -1.97 -0.62 10.44
CA THR A 86 -3.42 -0.38 10.47
C THR A 86 -3.82 0.34 11.75
N LYS A 87 -4.91 1.12 11.71
CA LYS A 87 -5.40 1.91 12.86
C LYS A 87 -5.63 1.10 14.14
N ASP A 88 -5.88 -0.21 14.03
CA ASP A 88 -6.07 -1.16 15.13
C ASP A 88 -4.80 -1.94 15.55
N ARG A 89 -3.67 -1.79 14.84
CA ARG A 89 -2.34 -2.32 15.24
C ARG A 89 -1.20 -1.46 14.68
N ASP A 90 -0.59 -0.68 15.58
CA ASP A 90 0.71 -0.05 15.35
C ASP A 90 1.81 -1.10 15.57
N HIS A 91 2.63 -1.36 14.54
CA HIS A 91 3.82 -2.24 14.61
C HIS A 91 5.12 -1.41 14.53
N ASP A 92 5.03 -0.12 14.88
CA ASP A 92 6.07 0.86 14.66
C ASP A 92 7.15 0.73 15.74
N ARG A 93 8.38 0.35 15.34
CA ARG A 93 9.56 0.38 16.22
C ARG A 93 10.07 1.82 16.53
N ALA A 94 9.18 2.82 16.43
CA ALA A 94 9.48 4.23 16.63
C ALA A 94 9.14 4.66 18.06
N ARG A 95 10.15 4.67 18.95
CA ARG A 95 10.01 5.25 20.31
C ARG A 95 10.02 6.79 20.31
N VAL A 96 9.41 7.40 19.29
CA VAL A 96 9.47 8.83 18.95
C VAL A 96 8.03 9.34 18.79
N LYS A 97 7.54 10.12 19.76
CA LYS A 97 6.19 10.72 19.76
C LYS A 97 6.06 11.93 18.81
N LEU A 98 6.55 11.81 17.58
CA LEU A 98 6.61 12.91 16.59
C LEU A 98 6.16 12.49 15.17
N CYS A 99 5.05 11.74 15.03
CA CYS A 99 4.01 12.12 14.07
C CYS A 99 2.68 11.36 14.24
N HIS A 100 1.66 11.97 14.85
CA HIS A 100 0.27 11.45 14.78
C HIS A 100 -0.43 11.80 13.43
N HIS A 101 0.32 11.95 12.33
CA HIS A 101 -0.23 12.51 11.08
C HIS A 101 0.39 12.02 9.74
N LEU A 102 1.60 11.45 9.69
CA LEU A 102 2.33 11.20 8.43
C LEU A 102 3.05 9.84 8.32
N GLN A 103 2.68 8.81 9.10
CA GLN A 103 3.35 7.50 9.08
C GLN A 103 2.37 6.31 9.08
N ARG A 104 1.40 6.24 8.16
CA ARG A 104 0.51 5.06 8.07
C ARG A 104 0.27 4.53 6.67
N TRP A 105 0.33 3.19 6.56
CA TRP A 105 0.86 2.55 5.37
C TRP A 105 -0.08 1.75 4.47
N LEU A 106 -1.38 1.85 4.77
CA LEU A 106 -2.42 2.17 3.79
C LEU A 106 -3.68 2.48 4.60
N VAL A 107 -3.92 3.77 4.89
CA VAL A 107 -5.19 4.20 5.51
C VAL A 107 -6.23 4.26 4.40
N VAL A 108 -6.84 3.12 4.08
CA VAL A 108 -7.98 3.03 3.17
C VAL A 108 -9.24 3.36 3.97
N TRP A 109 -9.30 4.63 4.40
CA TRP A 109 -10.27 5.25 5.31
C TRP A 109 -10.19 4.79 6.79
#